data_AF-A0A534XYR8-F1
#
_entry.id   AF-A0A534XYR8-F1
#
_cell.length_a   1.000
_cell.length_b   1.000
_cell.length_c   1.000
_cell.angle_alpha   90.00
_cell.angle_beta   90.00
_cell.angle_gamma   90.00
#
_symmetry.space_group_name_H-M   'P 1'
#
loop_
_entity.id
_entity.type
_entity.pdbx_description
1 polymer ?
#
loop_
_entity_poly.entity_id
_entity_poly.type
_entity_poly.pdbx_seq_one_letter_code
_entity_poly.pdbx_strand_id
1 'polypeptide(L)' 'MKTRRIERGEKVAPGLVLTRDLGSLKKGRVLSEADVRAIDAAVWKDLEVLELEPGDVHEDAAGRRLA' A
#
# COMPACT_ATOMS: atom_id res chain seq x y z
N MET A 1 12.91 1.09 -3.85
CA MET A 1 11.46 1.19 -4.17
C MET A 1 11.16 1.05 -5.66
N LYS A 2 10.11 0.32 -6.03
CA LYS A 2 9.61 0.19 -7.42
C LYS A 2 8.10 0.44 -7.51
N THR A 3 7.66 1.26 -8.47
CA THR A 3 6.23 1.47 -8.73
C THR A 3 5.65 0.30 -9.53
N ARG A 4 4.47 -0.16 -9.13
CA ARG A 4 3.69 -1.20 -9.81
C ARG A 4 2.23 -0.77 -9.93
N ARG A 5 1.63 -1.06 -11.08
CA ARG A 5 0.18 -1.00 -11.29
C ARG A 5 -0.42 -2.38 -11.05
N ILE A 6 -1.55 -2.43 -10.36
CA ILE A 6 -2.36 -3.62 -10.11
C ILE A 6 -3.73 -3.37 -10.76
N GLU A 7 -4.16 -4.27 -11.61
CA GLU A 7 -5.47 -4.23 -12.25
C GLU A 7 -6.53 -4.95 -11.40
N ARG A 8 -7.81 -4.63 -11.64
CA ARG A 8 -8.91 -5.31 -10.95
C ARG A 8 -8.89 -6.81 -11.28
N GLY A 9 -8.88 -7.65 -10.23
CA GLY A 9 -8.79 -9.10 -10.34
C GLY A 9 -7.40 -9.66 -10.06
N GLU A 10 -6.37 -8.81 -10.08
CA GLU A 10 -5.07 -9.16 -9.50
C GLU A 10 -5.11 -9.08 -7.97
N LYS A 11 -4.32 -9.93 -7.31
CA LYS A 11 -4.21 -9.98 -5.86
C LYS A 11 -3.35 -8.82 -5.35
N VAL A 12 -3.91 -8.01 -4.45
CA VAL A 12 -3.16 -7.01 -3.69
C VAL A 12 -2.48 -7.69 -2.50
N ALA A 13 -1.20 -7.40 -2.26
CA ALA A 13 -0.42 -7.96 -1.16
C ALA A 13 -0.20 -6.93 -0.03
N PRO A 14 -0.11 -7.37 1.23
CA PRO A 14 0.32 -6.49 2.32
C PRO A 14 1.78 -6.06 2.12
N GLY A 15 2.16 -4.94 2.73
CA GLY A 15 3.51 -4.35 2.64
C GLY A 15 3.73 -3.41 1.45
N LEU A 16 2.80 -3.39 0.48
CA LEU A 16 2.78 -2.41 -0.60
C LEU A 16 2.37 -1.03 -0.07
N VAL A 17 2.83 0.05 -0.71
CA VAL A 17 2.51 1.43 -0.30
C VAL A 17 1.57 2.07 -1.31
N LEU A 18 0.47 2.66 -0.87
CA LEU A 18 -0.43 3.41 -1.75
C LEU A 18 0.23 4.68 -2.30
N THR A 19 0.19 4.89 -3.62
CA THR A 19 0.67 6.16 -4.22
C THR A 19 -0.41 7.26 -4.22
N ARG A 20 -1.68 6.88 -4.04
CA ARG A 20 -2.85 7.78 -4.00
C ARG A 20 -3.90 7.30 -3.01
N ASP A 21 -4.81 8.21 -2.63
CA ASP A 21 -5.95 7.86 -1.77
C ASP A 21 -6.88 6.85 -2.48
N LEU A 22 -7.38 5.88 -1.71
CA LEU A 22 -8.39 4.92 -2.13
C LEU A 22 -9.46 4.80 -1.03
N GLY A 23 -10.63 5.40 -1.27
CA GLY A 23 -11.69 5.43 -0.26
C GLY A 23 -11.21 6.10 1.03
N SER A 24 -11.26 5.38 2.14
CA SER A 24 -10.75 5.84 3.44
C SER A 24 -9.24 5.66 3.60
N LEU A 25 -8.59 4.89 2.73
CA LEU A 25 -7.14 4.66 2.78
C LEU A 25 -6.40 5.84 2.16
N LYS A 26 -5.40 6.35 2.89
CA LYS A 26 -4.60 7.51 2.47
C LYS A 26 -3.35 7.10 1.72
N LYS A 27 -2.92 7.94 0.77
CA LYS A 27 -1.61 7.82 0.11
C LYS A 27 -0.49 7.74 1.15
N GLY A 28 0.59 7.06 0.78
CA GLY A 28 1.70 6.76 1.68
C GLY A 28 1.41 5.65 2.68
N ARG A 29 0.17 5.14 2.82
CA ARG A 29 -0.10 4.01 3.71
C ARG A 29 0.58 2.74 3.21
N VAL A 30 1.31 2.07 4.10
CA VAL A 30 1.72 0.67 3.94
C VAL A 30 0.51 -0.22 4.20
N LEU A 31 0.14 -1.06 3.23
CA LEU A 31 -1.03 -1.93 3.30
C LEU A 31 -0.84 -3.02 4.35
N SER A 32 -1.70 -3.03 5.36
CA SER A 32 -1.89 -4.17 6.27
C SER A 32 -2.80 -5.23 5.64
N GLU A 33 -2.90 -6.41 6.26
CA GLU A 33 -3.88 -7.41 5.83
C GLU A 33 -5.32 -6.90 5.87
N ALA A 34 -5.67 -6.05 6.85
CA ALA A 34 -6.99 -5.46 6.95
C ALA A 34 -7.27 -4.49 5.80
N ASP A 35 -6.26 -3.71 5.41
CA ASP A 35 -6.38 -2.80 4.26
C ASP A 35 -6.57 -3.60 2.95
N VAL A 36 -5.82 -4.70 2.75
CA VAL A 36 -5.99 -5.58 1.59
C VAL A 36 -7.42 -6.10 1.49
N ARG A 37 -8.00 -6.60 2.59
CA ARG A 37 -9.40 -7.07 2.61
C ARG A 37 -10.40 -5.96 2.28
N ALA A 38 -10.14 -4.73 2.77
CA ALA A 38 -10.98 -3.58 2.44
C ALA A 38 -10.88 -3.19 0.96
N ILE A 39 -9.68 -3.29 0.37
CA ILE A 39 -9.45 -3.03 -1.07
C ILE A 39 -10.14 -4.09 -1.92
N ASP A 40 -10.09 -5.38 -1.54
CA ASP A 40 -10.77 -6.45 -2.28
C ASP A 40 -12.28 -6.21 -2.36
N ALA A 41 -12.88 -5.74 -1.26
CA ALA A 41 -14.30 -5.41 -1.16
C ALA A 41 -14.70 -4.07 -1.80
N ALA A 42 -13.75 -3.16 -2.04
CA ALA A 42 -14.01 -1.85 -2.61
C ALA A 42 -14.19 -1.90 -4.15
N VAL A 43 -14.91 -0.92 -4.68
CA VAL A 43 -15.04 -0.71 -6.13
C VAL A 43 -13.93 0.21 -6.62
N TRP A 44 -12.98 -0.34 -7.39
CA TRP A 44 -11.88 0.39 -8.01
C TRP A 44 -11.50 -0.23 -9.36
N LYS A 45 -10.84 0.55 -10.23
CA LYS A 45 -10.45 0.14 -11.59
C LYS A 45 -9.01 -0.37 -11.65
N ASP A 46 -8.09 0.43 -11.11
CA ASP A 46 -6.67 0.12 -11.00
C ASP A 46 -6.09 0.76 -9.74
N LEU A 47 -5.02 0.13 -9.23
CA LEU A 47 -4.28 0.57 -8.05
C LEU A 47 -2.83 0.81 -8.46
N GLU A 48 -2.29 1.96 -8.12
CA GLU A 48 -0.85 2.21 -8.24
C GLU A 48 -0.22 2.18 -6.84
N VAL A 49 0.84 1.40 -6.72
CA VAL A 49 1.50 1.10 -5.45
C VAL A 49 3.02 1.12 -5.59
N LEU A 50 3.71 1.30 -4.48
CA LEU A 50 5.15 1.09 -4.38
C LEU A 50 5.44 -0.23 -3.66
N GLU A 51 6.37 -0.98 -4.20
CA GLU A 51 7.00 -2.10 -3.54
C GLU A 51 8.25 -1.62 -2.80
N LEU A 52 8.30 -1.89 -1.49
CA LEU A 52 9.44 -1.60 -0.64
C LEU A 52 10.51 -2.68 -0.85
N GLU A 53 11.74 -2.27 -1.10
CA GLU A 53 12.89 -3.16 -1.15
C GLU A 53 13.43 -3.43 0.26
N PRO A 54 14.09 -4.57 0.50
CA PRO A 54 14.75 -4.82 1.78
C PRO A 54 15.74 -3.70 2.12
N GLY A 55 15.48 -2.98 3.23
CA GLY A 55 16.27 -1.81 3.64
C GLY A 55 15.59 -0.47 3.36
N ASP A 56 14.52 -0.44 2.55
CA ASP A 56 13.68 0.76 2.43
C ASP A 56 12.98 1.03 3.78
N VAL A 57 13.23 2.20 4.34
CA VAL A 57 12.57 2.66 5.56
C VAL A 57 11.39 3.52 5.16
N HIS A 58 10.19 3.05 5.48
CA HIS A 58 8.98 3.85 5.35
C HIS A 58 8.86 4.81 6.54
N GLU A 59 8.43 6.06 6.33
CA GLU A 59 8.39 7.10 7.38
C GLU A 59 7.63 6.65 8.65
N ASP A 60 6.56 5.86 8.51
CA ASP A 60 5.77 5.34 9.63
C ASP A 60 6.51 4.29 10.50
N ALA A 61 7.53 3.64 9.92
CA ALA A 61 8.45 2.76 10.64
C ALA A 61 9.69 3.53 11.16
N ALA A 62 10.13 4.59 10.46
CA ALA A 62 11.21 5.47 10.90
C ALA A 62 10.84 6.20 12.20
N GLY A 63 9.60 6.71 12.28
CA GLY A 63 9.11 7.45 13.45
C GLY A 63 9.04 6.61 14.73
N ARG A 64 8.90 5.28 14.62
CA ARG A 64 8.93 4.36 15.78
C ARG A 64 10.33 3.95 16.22
N ARG A 65 11.35 4.12 15.37
CA ARG A 65 12.74 3.76 15.68
C ARG A 65 13.52 4.89 16.35
N LEU A 66 12.97 6.10 16.37
CA LEU A 66 13.57 7.31 16.94
C LEU A 66 12.91 7.75 18.25
N ALA A 67 12.05 6.92 18.85
CA ALA A 67 11.37 7.19 20.11
C ALA A 67 11.85 6.25 21.22
#